data_AF-A0A3P1VZV3-F1
#
_entry.id   AF-A0A3P1VZV3-F1
#
_cell.length_a   1.000
_cell.length_b   1.000
_cell.length_c   1.000
_cell.angle_alpha   90.00
_cell.angle_beta   90.00
_cell.angle_gamma   90.00
#
_symmetry.space_group_name_H-M   'P 1'
#
loop_
_entity.id
_entity.type
_entity.pdbx_description
1 polymer ?
#
loop_
_entity_poly.entity_id
_entity_poly.type
_entity_poly.pdbx_seq_one_letter_code
_entity_poly.pdbx_strand_id
1 'polypeptide(L)'
;MDYNMYGVAMVLVFYFFRGRKWYFLVAQIFVFIYINCFRVSSLEYGYTVFNYKVYIPQQVFAIFALPVIWMYNGNQGFHSKGIKYLFYIFYPVHMLVLFLISIFL
;
A
#
# COMPACT_ATOMS: atom_id res chain seq x y z
N MET A 1 7.30 14.67 -9.04
CA MET A 1 8.73 14.43 -8.67
C MET A 1 8.70 13.77 -7.30
N ASP A 2 8.17 12.56 -7.24
CA ASP A 2 7.63 11.96 -6.02
C ASP A 2 8.63 10.98 -5.43
N TYR A 3 9.90 11.40 -5.37
CA TYR A 3 10.87 10.83 -4.43
C TYR A 3 10.54 11.37 -3.05
N ASN A 4 9.35 11.02 -2.59
CA ASN A 4 8.82 11.46 -1.32
C ASN A 4 9.70 10.86 -0.24
N MET A 5 10.43 11.71 0.48
CA MET A 5 11.24 11.39 1.66
C MET A 5 10.52 10.44 2.63
N TYR A 6 9.18 10.45 2.62
CA TYR A 6 8.28 9.54 3.31
C TYR A 6 8.49 8.05 2.96
N GLY A 7 8.75 7.71 1.69
CA GLY A 7 9.04 6.33 1.28
C GLY A 7 10.39 5.85 1.83
N VAL A 8 11.40 6.73 1.84
CA VAL A 8 12.71 6.43 2.45
C VAL A 8 12.57 6.27 3.97
N ALA A 9 11.82 7.18 4.62
CA ALA A 9 11.52 7.09 6.05
C ALA A 9 10.78 5.78 6.39
N MET A 10 9.84 5.36 5.54
CA MET A 10 9.13 4.09 5.68
C MET A 10 10.09 2.90 5.67
N VAL A 11 11.01 2.84 4.69
CA VAL A 11 12.01 1.77 4.60
C VAL A 11 12.93 1.76 5.83
N LEU A 12 13.34 2.93 6.32
CA LEU A 12 14.16 3.04 7.54
C LEU A 12 13.42 2.52 8.78
N VAL A 13 12.13 2.84 8.90
CA VAL A 13 11.29 2.31 9.99
C VAL A 13 11.21 0.78 9.91
N PHE A 14 10.96 0.21 8.72
CA PHE A 14 10.98 -1.25 8.57
C PHE A 14 12.35 -1.87 8.88
N TYR A 15 13.43 -1.17 8.54
CA TYR A 15 14.79 -1.62 8.80
C TYR A 15 15.11 -1.66 10.30
N PHE A 16 14.85 -0.58 11.03
CA PHE A 16 15.11 -0.50 12.47
C PHE A 16 14.18 -1.38 13.30
N PHE A 17 12.90 -1.46 12.92
CA PHE A 17 11.88 -2.26 13.63
C PHE A 17 11.73 -3.66 13.01
N ARG A 18 12.79 -4.23 12.42
CA ARG A 18 12.78 -5.56 11.81
C ARG A 18 12.85 -6.66 12.88
N GLY A 19 11.71 -7.06 13.43
CA GLY A 19 11.64 -8.19 14.36
C GLY A 19 10.25 -8.83 14.43
N ARG A 20 10.19 -10.15 14.70
CA ARG A 20 8.93 -10.90 14.90
C ARG A 20 8.27 -10.68 16.28
N LYS A 21 8.84 -9.82 17.13
CA LYS A 21 8.22 -9.53 18.43
C LYS A 21 7.00 -8.64 18.23
N TRP A 22 5.93 -8.92 18.95
CA TRP A 22 4.66 -8.18 18.87
C TRP A 22 4.80 -6.67 19.06
N TYR A 23 5.74 -6.22 19.89
CA TYR A 23 6.03 -4.79 20.07
C TYR A 23 6.55 -4.10 18.80
N PHE A 24 7.28 -4.80 17.92
CA PHE A 24 7.75 -4.24 16.64
C PHE A 24 6.60 -4.09 15.63
N LEU A 25 5.65 -5.03 15.65
CA LEU A 25 4.44 -5.00 14.82
C LEU A 25 3.56 -3.79 15.18
N VAL A 26 3.36 -3.57 16.49
CA VAL A 26 2.59 -2.42 16.99
C VAL A 26 3.31 -1.11 16.68
N ALA A 27 4.62 -1.03 16.90
CA ALA A 27 5.41 0.16 16.55
C ALA A 27 5.34 0.49 15.06
N GLN A 28 5.39 -0.52 14.18
CA GLN A 28 5.20 -0.33 12.75
C GLN A 28 3.83 0.26 12.43
N ILE A 29 2.72 -0.29 12.97
CA ILE A 29 1.37 0.27 12.75
C ILE A 29 1.31 1.74 13.18
N PHE A 30 1.79 2.07 14.38
CA PHE A 30 1.74 3.44 14.90
C PHE A 30 2.52 4.42 14.04
N VAL A 31 3.73 4.06 13.62
CA VAL A 31 4.54 4.90 12.73
C VAL A 31 3.92 5.01 11.34
N PHE A 32 3.30 3.93 10.83
CA PHE A 32 2.56 3.94 9.58
C PHE A 32 1.38 4.91 9.64
N ILE A 33 0.54 4.81 10.68
CA ILE A 33 -0.60 5.70 10.88
C ILE A 33 -0.12 7.15 11.02
N TYR A 34 0.95 7.38 11.78
CA TYR A 34 1.51 8.72 11.97
C TYR A 34 1.98 9.34 10.65
N ILE A 35 2.73 8.60 9.82
CA ILE A 35 3.20 9.10 8.51
C ILE A 35 2.01 9.35 7.57
N ASN A 36 1.03 8.44 7.52
CA ASN A 36 -0.07 8.50 6.56
C ASN A 36 -1.19 9.48 6.96
N CYS A 37 -1.45 9.66 8.26
CA CYS A 37 -2.53 10.51 8.75
C CYS A 37 -2.11 11.98 8.89
N PHE A 38 -0.87 12.24 9.30
CA PHE A 38 -0.46 13.60 9.68
C PHE A 38 0.25 14.40 8.57
N ARG A 39 0.86 13.73 7.58
CA ARG A 39 1.86 14.40 6.72
C ARG A 39 1.66 14.27 5.21
N VAL A 40 0.65 13.52 4.75
CA VAL A 40 0.33 13.48 3.32
C VAL A 40 -1.08 13.99 3.05
N SER A 41 -1.13 15.30 2.89
CA SER A 41 -2.31 16.09 2.47
C SER A 41 -2.25 16.35 0.96
N SER A 42 -1.95 15.33 0.14
CA SER A 42 -1.74 15.55 -1.30
C SER A 42 -2.87 15.04 -2.20
N LEU A 43 -3.78 14.20 -1.71
CA LEU A 43 -4.94 13.71 -2.48
C LEU A 43 -6.14 13.52 -1.54
N GLU A 44 -6.76 14.64 -1.18
CA GLU A 44 -7.98 14.66 -0.38
C GLU A 44 -9.19 14.44 -1.30
N TYR A 45 -9.55 13.17 -1.51
CA TYR A 45 -10.86 12.86 -2.09
C TYR A 45 -11.92 13.06 -1.00
N GLY A 46 -12.64 14.18 -1.09
CA GLY A 46 -13.74 14.49 -0.19
C GLY A 46 -14.95 13.62 -0.51
N TYR A 47 -15.28 12.70 0.40
CA TYR A 47 -16.52 11.92 0.31
C TYR A 47 -17.52 12.50 1.32
N THR A 48 -18.71 12.86 0.85
CA THR A 48 -19.84 13.23 1.73
C THR A 48 -20.54 11.96 2.20
N VAL A 49 -20.35 11.62 3.47
CA VAL A 49 -21.02 10.49 4.13
C VAL A 49 -21.92 11.08 5.21
N PHE A 50 -23.24 10.85 5.13
CA PHE A 50 -24.23 11.35 6.10
C PHE A 50 -24.18 12.88 6.36
N ASN A 51 -24.04 13.71 5.32
CA ASN A 51 -23.86 15.18 5.42
C ASN A 51 -22.59 15.64 6.15
N TYR A 52 -21.70 14.74 6.54
CA TYR A 52 -20.36 15.07 7.01
C TYR A 52 -19.35 14.89 5.88
N LYS A 53 -18.52 15.91 5.65
CA LYS A 53 -17.40 15.81 4.70
C LYS A 53 -16.28 15.03 5.37
N VAL A 54 -16.07 13.80 4.91
CA VAL A 54 -14.97 12.95 5.38
C VAL A 54 -13.89 12.96 4.30
N TYR A 55 -12.69 13.35 4.70
CA TYR A 55 -11.51 13.32 3.85
C TYR A 55 -10.74 12.04 4.17
N ILE A 56 -10.69 11.13 3.21
CA ILE A 56 -9.91 9.89 3.35
C ILE A 56 -8.69 10.02 2.45
N PRO A 57 -7.48 10.18 3.02
CA PRO A 57 -6.28 10.13 2.21
C PRO A 57 -6.12 8.74 1.61
N GLN A 58 -5.86 8.66 0.31
CA GLN A 58 -5.62 7.37 -0.39
C GLN A 58 -4.50 6.55 0.27
N GLN A 59 -3.56 7.20 0.94
CA GLN A 59 -2.45 6.52 1.58
C GLN A 59 -2.84 5.70 2.82
N VAL A 60 -4.00 5.94 3.42
CA VAL A 60 -4.53 5.11 4.52
C VAL A 60 -4.67 3.65 4.06
N PHE A 61 -4.92 3.41 2.77
CA PHE A 61 -5.00 2.05 2.22
C PHE A 61 -3.68 1.28 2.28
N ALA A 62 -2.53 1.96 2.41
CA ALA A 62 -1.24 1.28 2.53
C ALA A 62 -1.10 0.48 3.84
N ILE A 63 -1.91 0.78 4.88
CA ILE A 63 -1.97 -0.01 6.12
C ILE A 63 -2.41 -1.46 5.83
N PHE A 64 -3.26 -1.68 4.83
CA PHE A 64 -3.70 -3.04 4.46
C PHE A 64 -2.57 -3.91 3.90
N ALA A 65 -1.44 -3.33 3.51
CA ALA A 65 -0.28 -4.10 3.09
C ALA A 65 0.51 -4.70 4.28
N LEU A 66 0.38 -4.14 5.49
CA LEU A 66 1.15 -4.59 6.66
C LEU A 66 0.96 -6.08 7.00
N PRO A 67 -0.27 -6.64 7.04
CA PRO A 67 -0.45 -8.07 7.28
C PRO A 67 0.28 -8.94 6.26
N VAL A 68 0.26 -8.56 4.98
CA VAL A 68 0.95 -9.28 3.89
C VAL A 68 2.46 -9.21 4.08
N ILE A 69 2.98 -8.05 4.48
CA ILE A 69 4.41 -7.86 4.78
C ILE A 69 4.83 -8.72 5.98
N TRP A 70 3.99 -8.86 7.01
CA TRP A 70 4.30 -9.67 8.18
C TRP A 70 4.27 -11.17 7.92
N MET A 71 3.47 -11.62 6.95
CA MET A 71 3.49 -13.00 6.47
C MET A 71 4.77 -13.34 5.69
N TYR A 72 5.62 -12.35 5.40
CA TYR A 72 6.88 -12.58 4.70
C TYR A 72 7.87 -13.35 5.57
N ASN A 73 8.19 -14.57 5.14
CA ASN A 73 9.07 -15.49 5.87
C ASN A 73 10.56 -15.30 5.57
N GLY A 74 10.96 -14.25 4.85
CA GLY A 74 12.36 -14.01 4.48
C GLY A 74 12.86 -14.80 3.27
N ASN A 75 12.06 -15.76 2.80
CA ASN A 75 12.32 -16.49 1.57
C ASN A 75 11.68 -15.76 0.38
N GLN A 76 12.30 -15.88 -0.79
CA GLN A 76 11.73 -15.41 -2.04
C GLN A 76 10.38 -16.13 -2.27
N GLY A 77 9.35 -15.37 -2.64
CA GLY A 77 8.00 -15.91 -2.90
C GLY A 77 7.98 -16.94 -4.02
N PHE A 78 6.88 -17.69 -4.15
CA PHE A 78 6.72 -18.78 -5.11
C PHE A 78 7.20 -18.41 -6.52
N HIS A 79 8.34 -18.99 -6.92
CA HIS A 79 8.92 -18.83 -8.26
C HIS A 79 8.56 -20.05 -9.12
N SER A 80 7.29 -20.14 -9.51
CA SER A 80 6.84 -21.15 -10.48
C SER A 80 6.69 -20.50 -11.87
N LYS A 81 6.93 -21.28 -12.93
CA LYS A 81 6.70 -20.82 -14.31
C LYS A 81 5.26 -20.31 -14.50
N GLY A 82 4.28 -20.95 -13.86
CA GLY A 82 2.87 -20.53 -13.89
C GLY A 82 2.64 -19.14 -13.31
N ILE A 83 3.22 -18.84 -12.14
CA ILE A 83 3.11 -17.51 -11.50
C ILE A 83 3.79 -16.43 -12.35
N LYS A 84 4.93 -16.75 -12.98
CA LYS A 84 5.60 -15.85 -13.93
C LYS A 84 4.69 -15.47 -15.09
N TYR A 85 4.02 -16.46 -15.72
CA TYR A 85 3.09 -16.19 -16.82
C TYR A 85 1.85 -15.42 -16.37
N LEU A 86 1.33 -15.72 -15.17
CA LEU A 86 0.21 -14.98 -14.59
C LEU A 86 0.56 -13.49 -14.42
N PHE A 87 1.71 -13.17 -13.82
CA PHE A 87 2.15 -11.78 -13.71
C PHE A 87 2.47 -11.13 -15.06
N TYR A 88 2.96 -11.90 -16.03
CA TYR A 88 3.24 -11.39 -17.37
C TYR A 88 1.96 -11.04 -18.13
N ILE A 89 0.92 -11.87 -18.02
CA ILE A 89 -0.37 -11.63 -18.69
C ILE A 89 -1.23 -10.60 -17.95
N PHE A 90 -1.02 -10.43 -16.64
CA PHE A 90 -1.70 -9.41 -15.85
C PHE A 90 -1.51 -8.01 -16.44
N TYR A 91 -0.32 -7.72 -17.00
CA TYR A 91 -0.02 -6.41 -17.59
C TYR A 91 -0.93 -6.04 -18.79
N PRO A 92 -1.02 -6.83 -19.87
CA PRO A 92 -1.93 -6.52 -20.97
C PRO A 92 -3.42 -6.62 -20.56
N VAL A 93 -3.76 -7.52 -19.63
CA VAL A 93 -5.16 -7.72 -19.21
C VAL A 93 -5.71 -6.52 -18.46
N HIS A 94 -4.99 -5.95 -17.49
CA HIS A 94 -5.52 -4.80 -16.76
C HIS A 94 -5.66 -3.56 -17.65
N MET A 95 -4.76 -3.37 -18.62
CA MET A 95 -4.88 -2.30 -19.61
C MET A 95 -6.13 -2.46 -20.48
N LEU A 96 -6.44 -3.69 -20.91
CA LEU A 96 -7.69 -4.00 -21.61
C LEU A 96 -8.92 -3.73 -20.74
N VAL A 97 -8.89 -4.11 -19.47
CA VAL A 97 -10.01 -3.86 -18.54
C VAL A 97 -10.25 -2.37 -18.35
N LEU A 98 -9.20 -1.57 -18.13
CA LEU A 98 -9.32 -0.12 -18.03
C LEU A 98 -9.87 0.51 -19.31
N PHE A 99 -9.42 0.04 -20.48
CA PHE A 99 -9.92 0.48 -21.77
C PHE A 99 -11.42 0.17 -21.94
N LEU A 100 -11.85 -1.05 -21.59
CA LEU A 100 -13.26 -1.43 -21.63
C LEU A 100 -14.09 -0.57 -20.67
N ILE A 101 -13.65 -0.40 -19.42
CA ILE A 101 -14.34 0.46 -18.44
C ILE A 101 -14.49 1.88 -19.00
N SER A 102 -13.44 2.42 -19.64
CA SER A 102 -13.48 3.76 -20.25
C SER A 102 -14.42 3.89 -21.45
N ILE A 103 -14.80 2.78 -22.10
CA ILE A 103 -15.78 2.78 -23.20
C ILE A 103 -17.22 2.74 -22.65
N PHE A 104 -17.44 2.01 -21.55
CA PHE A 104 -18.77 1.79 -20.99
C PHE A 104 -19.21 2.83 -19.95
N LEU A 105 -18.28 3.61 -19.38
CA LEU A 105 -18.51 4.60 -18.32
C LEU A 105 -18.30 6.02 -18.83
#